data_AF-A0A512I8D5-F1
#
_entry.id   AF-A0A512I8D5-F1
#
_cell.length_a   1.000
_cell.length_b   1.000
_cell.length_c   1.000
_cell.angle_alpha   90.00
_cell.angle_beta   90.00
_cell.angle_gamma   90.00
#
_symmetry.space_group_name_H-M   'P 1'
#
loop_
_entity.id
_entity.type
_entity.pdbx_description
1 polymer ?
#
loop_
_entity_poly.entity_id
_entity_poly.type
_entity_poly.pdbx_seq_one_letter_code
_entity_poly.pdbx_strand_id
1 'polypeptide(L)'
;MTDERAGRLRAGLAERYLAAWQLVPDGRSHDDDGALALPVRTRAGEPALLRLGPPGARAEHEHLALRLWGGRGAVRLLRAEPADRALLLERTGERDLRSLPDLEACRVLGELTRTLARPPRPPFPALSAAARGWREDLAGAAELDARFPRRFRRQAVASLDRLLREELDAALVHQDLHPGAVRAARRAPWLATGADPVLGTVEFALVPALWPRTEDAGHGGALAAALEDRIEALSLAAGADAERLRAWALVRFTLAAREEAVRPTGAPHRAISRLVQLCKAVQKGG
;
A
#
# COMPACT_ATOMS: atom_id res chain seq x y z
N MET A 1 13.00 -15.94 11.14
CA MET A 1 12.47 -17.24 10.66
C MET A 1 12.95 -17.41 9.22
N THR A 2 13.67 -18.48 8.87
CA THR A 2 14.24 -18.66 7.53
C THR A 2 13.16 -18.81 6.46
N ASP A 3 13.41 -18.30 5.25
CA ASP A 3 12.48 -18.29 4.11
C ASP A 3 11.95 -19.70 3.77
N GLU A 4 12.82 -20.70 3.88
CA GLU A 4 12.49 -22.11 3.64
C GLU A 4 11.47 -22.69 4.66
N ARG A 5 11.56 -22.30 5.94
CA ARG A 5 10.58 -22.71 6.96
C ARG A 5 9.23 -22.06 6.74
N ALA A 6 9.22 -20.78 6.33
CA ALA A 6 8.00 -20.07 5.98
C ALA A 6 7.32 -20.70 4.74
N GLY A 7 8.09 -21.12 3.74
CA GLY A 7 7.61 -21.85 2.56
C GLY A 7 6.93 -23.17 2.91
N ARG A 8 7.56 -24.01 3.74
CA ARG A 8 6.98 -25.31 4.16
C ARG A 8 5.68 -25.15 4.96
N LEU A 9 5.62 -24.15 5.86
CA LEU A 9 4.41 -23.85 6.61
C LEU A 9 3.25 -23.45 5.69
N ARG A 10 3.52 -22.61 4.68
CA ARG A 10 2.50 -22.21 3.69
C ARG A 10 2.03 -23.38 2.82
N ALA A 11 2.93 -24.29 2.44
CA ALA A 11 2.54 -25.49 1.69
C ALA A 11 1.57 -26.38 2.48
N GLY A 12 1.86 -26.64 3.76
CA GLY A 12 0.95 -27.41 4.63
C GLY A 12 -0.40 -26.70 4.86
N LEU A 13 -0.41 -25.37 4.96
CA LEU A 13 -1.66 -24.60 5.02
C LEU A 13 -2.44 -24.65 3.70
N ALA A 14 -1.76 -24.61 2.55
CA ALA A 14 -2.42 -24.73 1.26
C ALA A 14 -3.14 -26.08 1.13
N GLU A 15 -2.46 -27.19 1.45
CA GLU A 15 -3.08 -28.53 1.45
C GLU A 15 -4.31 -28.60 2.37
N ARG A 16 -4.19 -28.07 3.60
CA ARG A 16 -5.29 -27.98 4.56
C ARG A 16 -6.50 -27.27 3.96
N TYR A 17 -6.32 -26.09 3.38
CA TYR A 17 -7.44 -25.29 2.86
C TYR A 17 -7.97 -25.78 1.52
N LEU A 18 -7.13 -26.42 0.69
CA LEU A 18 -7.60 -27.12 -0.50
C LEU A 18 -8.60 -28.22 -0.10
N ALA A 19 -8.27 -29.03 0.91
CA ALA A 19 -9.16 -30.06 1.42
C ALA A 19 -10.40 -29.47 2.14
N ALA A 20 -10.18 -28.58 3.12
CA ALA A 20 -11.24 -28.04 3.97
C ALA A 20 -12.28 -27.22 3.19
N TRP A 21 -11.85 -26.48 2.16
CA TRP A 21 -12.74 -25.68 1.32
C TRP A 21 -13.13 -26.35 0.01
N GLN A 22 -12.73 -27.63 -0.19
CA GLN A 22 -13.03 -28.42 -1.39
C GLN A 22 -12.62 -27.70 -2.68
N LEU A 23 -11.38 -27.24 -2.71
CA LEU A 23 -10.79 -26.48 -3.81
C LEU A 23 -9.90 -27.37 -4.65
N VAL A 24 -9.93 -27.16 -5.96
CA VAL A 24 -9.03 -27.84 -6.92
C VAL A 24 -8.05 -26.81 -7.46
N PRO A 25 -6.73 -27.03 -7.38
CA PRO A 25 -5.73 -26.15 -8.01
C PRO A 25 -6.01 -25.95 -9.51
N ASP A 26 -5.94 -24.71 -9.97
CA ASP A 26 -6.25 -24.30 -11.35
C ASP A 26 -5.19 -23.33 -11.89
N GLY A 27 -3.92 -23.66 -11.61
CA GLY A 27 -2.76 -22.89 -11.98
C GLY A 27 -1.59 -23.09 -11.02
N ARG A 28 -0.45 -22.46 -11.33
CA ARG A 28 0.73 -22.44 -10.45
C ARG A 28 0.54 -21.42 -9.33
N SER A 29 0.98 -21.75 -8.13
CA SER A 29 1.13 -20.77 -7.07
C SER A 29 2.22 -19.75 -7.41
N HIS A 30 2.05 -18.52 -6.95
CA HIS A 30 3.06 -17.47 -7.04
C HIS A 30 3.14 -16.69 -5.71
N ASP A 31 4.24 -15.97 -5.52
CA ASP A 31 4.35 -15.00 -4.44
C ASP A 31 3.63 -13.71 -4.83
N ASP A 32 2.87 -13.15 -3.90
CA ASP A 32 2.08 -11.94 -4.05
C ASP A 32 2.28 -11.07 -2.80
N ASP A 33 3.41 -10.35 -2.78
CA ASP A 33 3.92 -9.54 -1.67
C ASP A 33 4.10 -10.35 -0.37
N GLY A 34 4.81 -11.49 -0.48
CA GLY A 34 5.08 -12.38 0.65
C GLY A 34 3.88 -13.25 1.06
N ALA A 35 2.76 -13.15 0.35
CA ALA A 35 1.67 -14.11 0.46
C ALA A 35 1.79 -15.19 -0.62
N LEU A 36 1.38 -16.42 -0.30
CA LEU A 36 1.19 -17.44 -1.34
C LEU A 36 -0.17 -17.19 -1.99
N ALA A 37 -0.17 -17.03 -3.32
CA ALA A 37 -1.38 -16.90 -4.12
C ALA A 37 -1.51 -18.12 -5.05
N LEU A 38 -2.50 -18.97 -4.79
CA LEU A 38 -2.79 -20.19 -5.54
C LEU A 38 -4.14 -20.07 -6.26
N PRO A 39 -4.17 -20.06 -7.59
CA PRO A 39 -5.42 -20.10 -8.33
C PRO A 39 -6.11 -21.46 -8.16
N VAL A 40 -7.42 -21.43 -7.95
CA VAL A 40 -8.23 -22.62 -7.63
C VAL A 40 -9.61 -22.56 -8.29
N ARG A 41 -10.28 -23.71 -8.32
CA ARG A 41 -11.71 -23.85 -8.61
C ARG A 41 -12.45 -24.25 -7.35
N THR A 42 -13.60 -23.63 -7.11
CA THR A 42 -14.51 -24.04 -6.02
C THR A 42 -15.19 -25.37 -6.37
N ARG A 43 -15.89 -25.98 -5.40
CA ARG A 43 -16.76 -27.14 -5.65
C ARG A 43 -17.76 -26.93 -6.80
N ALA A 44 -18.22 -25.70 -7.00
CA ALA A 44 -19.14 -25.32 -8.08
C ALA A 44 -18.43 -25.06 -9.43
N GLY A 45 -17.11 -25.24 -9.51
CA GLY A 45 -16.31 -24.97 -10.72
C GLY A 45 -15.97 -23.50 -10.95
N GLU A 46 -16.31 -22.62 -10.00
CA GLU A 46 -16.06 -21.18 -10.14
C GLU A 46 -14.57 -20.87 -9.90
N PRO A 47 -13.96 -19.97 -10.70
CA PRO A 47 -12.57 -19.56 -10.49
C PRO A 47 -12.43 -18.68 -9.25
N ALA A 48 -11.48 -19.02 -8.38
CA ALA A 48 -11.13 -18.28 -7.18
C ALA A 48 -9.60 -18.22 -6.97
N LEU A 49 -9.16 -17.46 -5.98
CA LEU A 49 -7.77 -17.36 -5.56
C LEU A 49 -7.65 -17.68 -4.07
N LEU A 50 -6.90 -18.73 -3.72
CA LEU A 50 -6.49 -18.99 -2.34
C LEU A 50 -5.26 -18.14 -2.04
N ARG A 51 -5.36 -17.20 -1.09
CA ARG A 51 -4.27 -16.35 -0.63
C ARG A 51 -3.94 -16.69 0.82
N LEU A 52 -2.67 -16.98 1.09
CA LEU A 52 -2.15 -17.25 2.43
C LEU A 52 -1.16 -16.14 2.82
N GLY A 53 -1.62 -15.21 3.65
CA GLY A 53 -0.88 -14.00 4.00
C GLY A 53 0.38 -14.26 4.83
N PRO A 54 1.41 -13.40 4.70
CA PRO A 54 2.58 -13.46 5.57
C PRO A 54 2.20 -13.19 7.03
N PRO A 55 3.00 -13.65 8.01
CA PRO A 55 2.84 -13.21 9.38
C PRO A 55 3.09 -11.71 9.54
N GLY A 56 2.25 -11.03 10.32
CA GLY A 56 2.43 -9.62 10.68
C GLY A 56 1.13 -8.81 10.74
N ALA A 57 1.21 -7.62 11.33
CA ALA A 57 0.09 -6.71 11.58
C ALA A 57 -0.66 -6.29 10.30
N ARG A 58 0.05 -6.21 9.16
CA ARG A 58 -0.52 -5.82 7.86
C ARG A 58 -1.67 -6.74 7.41
N ALA A 59 -1.62 -8.02 7.78
CA ALA A 59 -2.62 -9.01 7.36
C ALA A 59 -3.76 -9.22 8.36
N GLU A 60 -3.67 -8.67 9.58
CA GLU A 60 -4.56 -9.02 10.70
C GLU A 60 -6.02 -8.69 10.39
N HIS A 61 -6.28 -7.52 9.79
CA HIS A 61 -7.62 -7.02 9.53
C HIS A 61 -8.02 -7.02 8.04
N GLU A 62 -7.22 -7.65 7.17
CA GLU A 62 -7.45 -7.70 5.71
C GLU A 62 -8.84 -8.25 5.38
N HIS A 63 -9.23 -9.37 6.00
CA HIS A 63 -10.53 -10.00 5.80
C HIS A 63 -11.72 -9.11 6.21
N LEU A 64 -11.58 -8.31 7.27
CA LEU A 64 -12.62 -7.39 7.72
C LEU A 64 -12.81 -6.24 6.73
N ALA A 65 -11.70 -5.68 6.21
CA ALA A 65 -11.74 -4.62 5.21
C ALA A 65 -12.39 -5.11 3.91
N LEU A 66 -11.99 -6.27 3.40
CA LEU A 66 -12.59 -6.87 2.20
C LEU A 66 -14.09 -7.15 2.39
N ARG A 67 -14.51 -7.58 3.59
CA ARG A 67 -15.93 -7.78 3.91
C ARG A 67 -16.71 -6.47 3.93
N LEU A 68 -16.14 -5.38 4.47
CA LEU A 68 -16.78 -4.06 4.49
C LEU A 68 -16.89 -3.44 3.10
N TRP A 69 -15.85 -3.59 2.26
CA TRP A 69 -15.90 -3.16 0.87
C TRP A 69 -16.90 -3.98 0.07
N GLY A 70 -17.03 -5.28 0.34
CA GLY A 70 -18.06 -6.15 -0.23
C GLY A 70 -17.96 -6.26 -1.76
N GLY A 71 -16.74 -6.15 -2.30
CA GLY A 71 -16.47 -6.09 -3.73
C GLY A 71 -16.50 -4.68 -4.33
N ARG A 72 -16.85 -3.62 -3.59
CA ARG A 72 -16.84 -2.25 -4.15
C ARG A 72 -15.40 -1.74 -4.23
N GLY A 73 -14.86 -1.65 -5.45
CA GLY A 73 -13.47 -1.24 -5.70
C GLY A 73 -12.39 -2.28 -5.38
N ALA A 74 -12.73 -3.35 -4.65
CA ALA A 74 -11.82 -4.43 -4.29
C ALA A 74 -12.37 -5.80 -4.71
N VAL A 75 -11.53 -6.83 -4.73
CA VAL A 75 -11.96 -8.22 -4.88
C VAL A 75 -12.96 -8.63 -3.79
N ARG A 76 -13.90 -9.51 -4.13
CA ARG A 76 -14.80 -10.09 -3.12
C ARG A 76 -14.06 -11.11 -2.26
N LEU A 77 -14.32 -11.06 -0.96
CA LEU A 77 -13.99 -12.14 -0.03
C LEU A 77 -15.05 -13.24 -0.12
N LEU A 78 -14.64 -14.45 -0.50
CA LEU A 78 -15.52 -15.61 -0.62
C LEU A 78 -15.53 -16.42 0.69
N ARG A 79 -14.36 -16.62 1.29
CA ARG A 79 -14.16 -17.25 2.61
C ARG A 79 -12.91 -16.71 3.29
N ALA A 80 -12.84 -16.82 4.61
CA ALA A 80 -11.65 -16.49 5.39
C ALA A 80 -11.48 -17.46 6.56
N GLU A 81 -10.23 -17.74 6.91
CA GLU A 81 -9.81 -18.29 8.19
C GLU A 81 -8.73 -17.37 8.77
N PRO A 82 -9.12 -16.38 9.61
CA PRO A 82 -8.20 -15.36 10.12
C PRO A 82 -7.04 -15.91 10.94
N ALA A 83 -7.24 -17.03 11.67
CA ALA A 83 -6.20 -17.61 12.51
C ALA A 83 -4.96 -18.02 11.71
N ASP A 84 -5.18 -18.50 10.48
CA ASP A 84 -4.12 -18.90 9.55
C ASP A 84 -3.86 -17.85 8.45
N ARG A 85 -4.55 -16.69 8.49
CA ARG A 85 -4.53 -15.65 7.44
C ARG A 85 -4.84 -16.22 6.06
N ALA A 86 -5.74 -17.19 5.99
CA ALA A 86 -6.17 -17.80 4.75
C ALA A 86 -7.40 -17.07 4.22
N LEU A 87 -7.35 -16.65 2.96
CA LEU A 87 -8.44 -15.98 2.26
C LEU A 87 -8.76 -16.73 0.97
N LEU A 88 -10.04 -16.92 0.69
CA LEU A 88 -10.52 -17.30 -0.63
C LEU A 88 -11.14 -16.07 -1.28
N LEU A 89 -10.59 -15.63 -2.40
CA LEU A 89 -10.93 -14.37 -3.06
C LEU A 89 -11.50 -14.60 -4.46
N GLU A 90 -12.27 -13.63 -4.94
CA GLU A 90 -12.61 -13.49 -6.36
C GLU A 90 -11.33 -13.50 -7.20
N ARG A 91 -11.27 -14.34 -8.24
CA ARG A 91 -10.12 -14.40 -9.14
C ARG A 91 -10.17 -13.24 -10.14
N THR A 92 -9.09 -12.47 -10.21
CA THR A 92 -8.87 -11.43 -11.22
C THR A 92 -8.08 -11.96 -12.42
N GLY A 93 -7.95 -11.15 -13.46
CA GLY A 93 -6.99 -11.38 -14.54
C GLY A 93 -5.54 -11.12 -14.11
N GLU A 94 -4.62 -11.36 -15.04
CA GLU A 94 -3.17 -11.20 -14.82
C GLU A 94 -2.67 -9.77 -15.02
N ARG A 95 -3.40 -8.98 -15.82
CA ARG A 95 -3.05 -7.60 -16.11
C ARG A 95 -3.30 -6.69 -14.91
N ASP A 96 -2.31 -5.88 -14.56
CA ASP A 96 -2.39 -4.84 -13.52
C ASP A 96 -2.18 -3.44 -14.10
N LEU A 97 -2.26 -2.41 -13.26
CA LEU A 97 -2.17 -1.01 -13.71
C LEU A 97 -0.78 -0.61 -14.22
N ARG A 98 0.28 -1.40 -13.97
CA ARG A 98 1.61 -1.13 -14.55
C ARG A 98 1.60 -1.27 -16.07
N SER A 99 0.60 -1.94 -16.64
CA SER A 99 0.42 -2.00 -18.09
C SER A 99 -0.13 -0.72 -18.71
N LEU A 100 -0.57 0.26 -17.89
CA LEU A 100 -1.15 1.50 -18.37
C LEU A 100 -0.11 2.64 -18.46
N PRO A 101 -0.40 3.68 -19.26
CA PRO A 101 0.25 4.98 -19.12
C PRO A 101 0.17 5.48 -17.67
N ASP A 102 1.25 6.11 -17.20
CA ASP A 102 1.44 6.44 -15.79
C ASP A 102 0.31 7.30 -15.19
N LEU A 103 -0.09 8.36 -15.91
CA LEU A 103 -1.18 9.24 -15.48
C LEU A 103 -2.56 8.56 -15.58
N GLU A 104 -2.74 7.59 -16.47
CA GLU A 104 -3.97 6.81 -16.53
C GLU A 104 -4.08 5.87 -15.32
N ALA A 105 -2.99 5.21 -14.95
CA ALA A 105 -2.92 4.43 -13.71
C ALA A 105 -3.19 5.30 -12.47
N CYS A 106 -2.66 6.52 -12.42
CA CYS A 106 -2.92 7.47 -11.33
C CYS A 106 -4.41 7.83 -11.22
N ARG A 107 -5.10 8.08 -12.33
CA ARG A 107 -6.55 8.35 -12.31
C ARG A 107 -7.33 7.18 -11.74
N VAL A 108 -7.04 5.95 -12.20
CA VAL A 108 -7.69 4.74 -11.68
C VAL A 108 -7.42 4.56 -10.18
N LEU A 109 -6.18 4.78 -9.72
CA LEU A 109 -5.83 4.69 -8.30
C LEU A 109 -6.57 5.74 -7.46
N GLY A 110 -6.70 6.97 -7.95
CA GLY A 110 -7.46 8.02 -7.26
C GLY A 110 -8.95 7.67 -7.12
N GLU A 111 -9.57 7.20 -8.21
CA GLU A 111 -10.97 6.76 -8.21
C GLU A 111 -11.22 5.58 -7.27
N LEU A 112 -10.31 4.59 -7.28
CA LEU A 112 -10.39 3.44 -6.38
C LEU A 112 -10.19 3.86 -4.93
N THR A 113 -9.22 4.75 -4.64
CA THR A 113 -8.99 5.25 -3.27
C THR A 113 -10.25 5.92 -2.72
N ARG A 114 -10.90 6.78 -3.52
CA ARG A 114 -12.19 7.39 -3.14
C ARG A 114 -13.29 6.36 -2.94
N THR A 115 -13.35 5.33 -3.78
CA THR A 115 -14.35 4.25 -3.69
C THR A 115 -14.16 3.41 -2.42
N LEU A 116 -12.91 3.14 -2.05
CA LEU A 116 -12.53 2.34 -0.89
C LEU A 116 -12.63 3.12 0.43
N ALA A 117 -12.63 4.45 0.40
CA ALA A 117 -12.88 5.29 1.55
C ALA A 117 -14.30 5.06 2.11
N ARG A 118 -14.40 4.38 3.26
CA ARG A 118 -15.67 4.07 3.95
C ARG A 118 -15.70 4.68 5.35
N PRO A 119 -16.89 4.88 5.95
CA PRO A 119 -16.97 5.37 7.34
C PRO A 119 -16.12 4.53 8.30
N PRO A 120 -15.44 5.17 9.26
CA PRO A 120 -14.48 4.52 10.14
C PRO A 120 -15.20 3.57 11.10
N ARG A 121 -14.62 2.38 11.31
CA ARG A 121 -15.15 1.35 12.21
C ARG A 121 -13.97 0.58 12.84
N PRO A 122 -14.02 0.21 14.13
CA PRO A 122 -13.05 -0.72 14.70
C PRO A 122 -13.04 -2.07 13.95
N PRO A 123 -11.94 -2.85 13.99
CA PRO A 123 -10.73 -2.69 14.80
C PRO A 123 -9.50 -2.15 14.04
N PHE A 124 -9.68 -1.37 12.98
CA PHE A 124 -8.55 -0.95 12.14
C PHE A 124 -7.58 0.00 12.87
N PRO A 125 -6.26 -0.08 12.60
CA PRO A 125 -5.29 0.85 13.15
C PRO A 125 -5.61 2.30 12.81
N ALA A 126 -5.33 3.22 13.73
CA ALA A 126 -5.56 4.65 13.55
C ALA A 126 -4.31 5.34 12.96
N LEU A 127 -4.50 6.12 11.90
CA LEU A 127 -3.46 6.96 11.31
C LEU A 127 -2.98 8.01 12.31
N SER A 128 -3.87 8.56 13.15
CA SER A 128 -3.47 9.51 14.18
C SER A 128 -2.48 8.91 15.18
N ALA A 129 -2.67 7.64 15.57
CA ALA A 129 -1.75 6.95 16.46
C ALA A 129 -0.38 6.72 15.79
N ALA A 130 -0.38 6.23 14.55
CA ALA A 130 0.84 6.04 13.76
C ALA A 130 1.58 7.37 13.56
N ALA A 131 0.87 8.44 13.21
CA ALA A 131 1.44 9.77 12.98
C ALA A 131 2.09 10.37 14.24
N ARG A 132 1.53 10.17 15.43
CA ARG A 132 2.17 10.57 16.71
C ARG A 132 3.49 9.83 16.91
N GLY A 133 3.49 8.51 16.72
CA GLY A 133 4.71 7.70 16.80
C GLY A 133 5.78 8.14 15.79
N TRP A 134 5.40 8.34 14.52
CA TRP A 134 6.30 8.84 13.48
C TRP A 134 6.86 10.22 13.81
N ARG A 135 6.07 11.09 14.42
CA ARG A 135 6.50 12.43 14.83
C ARG A 135 7.58 12.35 15.91
N GLU A 136 7.38 11.52 16.92
CA GLU A 136 8.38 11.26 17.97
C GLU A 136 9.65 10.64 17.40
N ASP A 137 9.49 9.61 16.57
CA ASP A 137 10.59 8.91 15.88
C ASP A 137 11.47 9.88 15.07
N LEU A 138 10.86 10.73 14.23
CA LEU A 138 11.60 11.66 13.39
C LEU A 138 12.19 12.84 14.17
N ALA A 139 11.53 13.27 15.25
CA ALA A 139 12.05 14.30 16.13
C ALA A 139 13.32 13.81 16.87
N GLY A 140 13.28 12.56 17.35
CA GLY A 140 14.39 11.91 18.05
C GLY A 140 15.54 11.43 17.15
N ALA A 141 15.31 11.23 15.85
CA ALA A 141 16.30 10.69 14.91
C ALA A 141 17.34 11.72 14.43
N ALA A 142 18.06 12.39 15.33
CA ALA A 142 19.10 13.35 14.95
C ALA A 142 20.28 12.69 14.20
N GLU A 143 20.55 11.42 14.46
CA GLU A 143 21.55 10.59 13.78
C GLU A 143 21.29 10.44 12.28
N LEU A 144 20.03 10.57 11.83
CA LEU A 144 19.67 10.55 10.41
C LEU A 144 20.33 11.71 9.65
N ASP A 145 20.60 12.85 10.32
CA ASP A 145 21.16 14.06 9.70
C ASP A 145 22.57 13.83 9.12
N ALA A 146 23.27 12.76 9.55
CA ALA A 146 24.57 12.38 9.01
C ALA A 146 24.49 11.76 7.60
N ARG A 147 23.32 11.22 7.21
CA ARG A 147 23.11 10.53 5.94
C ARG A 147 22.05 11.18 5.06
N PHE A 148 21.15 11.95 5.66
CA PHE A 148 19.99 12.54 5.01
C PHE A 148 19.87 14.03 5.38
N PRO A 149 19.47 14.93 4.47
CA PRO A 149 19.45 16.36 4.75
C PRO A 149 18.53 16.73 5.91
N ARG A 150 19.11 17.30 6.97
CA ARG A 150 18.40 17.78 8.18
C ARG A 150 17.12 18.57 7.91
N ARG A 151 17.10 19.37 6.84
CA ARG A 151 15.93 20.17 6.47
C ARG A 151 14.69 19.31 6.20
N PHE A 152 14.83 18.16 5.56
CA PHE A 152 13.69 17.29 5.21
C PHE A 152 13.14 16.60 6.45
N ARG A 153 14.01 16.13 7.36
CA ARG A 153 13.58 15.62 8.66
C ARG A 153 12.79 16.66 9.45
N ARG A 154 13.32 17.89 9.55
CA ARG A 154 12.62 18.99 10.24
C ARG A 154 11.29 19.36 9.57
N GLN A 155 11.26 19.41 8.25
CA GLN A 155 10.02 19.68 7.49
C GLN A 155 8.99 18.56 7.67
N ALA A 156 9.41 17.29 7.69
CA ALA A 156 8.52 16.16 7.96
C ALA A 156 7.91 16.24 9.38
N VAL A 157 8.71 16.58 10.40
CA VAL A 157 8.20 16.82 11.76
C VAL A 157 7.20 17.98 11.77
N ALA A 158 7.52 19.11 11.13
CA ALA A 158 6.61 20.26 11.05
C ALA A 158 5.31 19.93 10.29
N SER A 159 5.39 19.12 9.23
CA SER A 159 4.22 18.61 8.50
C SER A 159 3.35 17.73 9.38
N LEU A 160 3.96 16.82 10.16
CA LEU A 160 3.23 15.99 11.13
C LEU A 160 2.57 16.85 12.21
N ASP A 161 3.27 17.83 12.77
CA ASP A 161 2.70 18.76 13.76
C ASP A 161 1.47 19.52 13.20
N ARG A 162 1.45 19.83 11.89
CA ARG A 162 0.28 20.43 11.22
C ARG A 162 -0.83 19.41 11.00
N LEU A 163 -0.52 18.26 10.40
CA LEU A 163 -1.50 17.22 10.06
C LEU A 163 -2.21 16.69 11.31
N LEU A 164 -1.51 16.57 12.44
CA LEU A 164 -2.06 16.11 13.72
C LEU A 164 -3.07 17.08 14.37
N ARG A 165 -3.23 18.30 13.84
CA ARG A 165 -4.27 19.25 14.27
C ARG A 165 -5.61 19.03 13.57
N GLU A 166 -5.64 18.16 12.57
CA GLU A 166 -6.82 17.86 11.75
C GLU A 166 -7.40 16.50 12.15
N GLU A 167 -8.62 16.20 11.70
CA GLU A 167 -9.21 14.87 11.83
C GLU A 167 -8.51 13.90 10.84
N LEU A 168 -7.76 12.94 11.38
CA LEU A 168 -6.97 11.99 10.59
C LEU A 168 -7.63 10.63 10.43
N ASP A 169 -8.54 10.23 11.32
CA ASP A 169 -9.10 8.87 11.35
C ASP A 169 -10.49 8.83 10.71
N ALA A 170 -10.71 9.69 9.71
CA ALA A 170 -12.01 10.01 9.13
C ALA A 170 -12.62 8.89 8.27
N ALA A 171 -11.83 7.96 7.75
CA ALA A 171 -12.32 6.89 6.89
C ALA A 171 -11.44 5.64 6.96
N LEU A 172 -12.05 4.46 6.80
CA LEU A 172 -11.31 3.25 6.41
C LEU A 172 -10.76 3.45 4.99
N VAL A 173 -9.44 3.36 4.83
CA VAL A 173 -8.73 3.46 3.55
C VAL A 173 -7.74 2.31 3.37
N HIS A 174 -7.29 2.11 2.13
CA HIS A 174 -6.22 1.16 1.81
C HIS A 174 -4.87 1.90 1.76
N GLN A 175 -3.98 1.64 2.74
CA GLN A 175 -2.73 2.40 2.90
C GLN A 175 -1.57 1.99 1.99
N ASP A 176 -1.80 1.03 1.11
CA ASP A 176 -0.81 0.50 0.18
C ASP A 176 -1.40 0.22 -1.20
N LEU A 177 -2.26 1.12 -1.68
CA LEU A 177 -2.82 1.01 -3.02
C LEU A 177 -1.84 1.57 -4.05
N HIS A 178 -1.15 0.68 -4.75
CA HIS A 178 -0.22 1.00 -5.83
C HIS A 178 -0.60 0.23 -7.11
N PRO A 179 -0.02 0.54 -8.30
CA PRO A 179 -0.39 -0.08 -9.56
C PRO A 179 -0.36 -1.62 -9.58
N GLY A 180 0.55 -2.24 -8.80
CA GLY A 180 0.66 -3.69 -8.67
C GLY A 180 -0.44 -4.32 -7.80
N ALA A 181 -1.05 -3.54 -6.91
CA ALA A 181 -2.13 -3.98 -6.04
C ALA A 181 -3.52 -3.85 -6.71
N VAL A 182 -3.59 -3.57 -8.01
CA VAL A 182 -4.85 -3.40 -8.74
C VAL A 182 -4.81 -4.21 -10.02
N ARG A 183 -5.77 -5.13 -10.20
CA ARG A 183 -5.83 -6.03 -11.35
C ARG A 183 -7.13 -5.92 -12.13
N ALA A 184 -7.04 -6.23 -13.41
CA ALA A 184 -8.20 -6.28 -14.28
C ALA A 184 -9.16 -7.38 -13.85
N ALA A 185 -10.47 -7.13 -13.87
CA ALA A 185 -11.46 -8.12 -13.47
C ALA A 185 -12.67 -8.12 -14.41
N ARG A 186 -13.50 -9.16 -14.29
CA ARG A 186 -14.75 -9.24 -15.09
C ARG A 186 -15.84 -8.34 -14.54
N ARG A 187 -15.90 -8.18 -13.22
CA ARG A 187 -16.98 -7.45 -12.53
C ARG A 187 -16.82 -5.93 -12.60
N ALA A 188 -15.58 -5.46 -12.71
CA ALA A 188 -15.23 -4.06 -12.91
C ALA A 188 -13.91 -4.01 -13.68
N PRO A 189 -13.61 -2.94 -14.43
CA PRO A 189 -12.38 -2.84 -15.21
C PRO A 189 -11.12 -3.07 -14.38
N TRP A 190 -11.14 -2.61 -13.12
CA TRP A 190 -10.03 -2.67 -12.18
C TRP A 190 -10.55 -2.92 -10.77
N LEU A 191 -9.87 -3.80 -10.02
CA LEU A 191 -10.14 -4.08 -8.62
C LEU A 191 -8.85 -4.11 -7.82
N ALA A 192 -8.88 -3.50 -6.63
CA ALA A 192 -7.84 -3.69 -5.63
C ALA A 192 -7.77 -5.16 -5.21
N THR A 193 -6.56 -5.71 -5.21
CA THR A 193 -6.23 -7.06 -4.76
C THR A 193 -5.62 -6.97 -3.37
N GLY A 194 -6.24 -7.66 -2.41
CA GLY A 194 -5.86 -7.58 -0.99
C GLY A 194 -6.35 -6.31 -0.31
N ALA A 195 -5.99 -6.16 0.96
CA ALA A 195 -6.26 -4.96 1.73
C ALA A 195 -5.16 -4.73 2.78
N ASP A 196 -4.66 -3.50 2.84
CA ASP A 196 -3.88 -2.99 3.98
C ASP A 196 -4.69 -1.87 4.65
N PRO A 197 -5.57 -2.20 5.61
CA PRO A 197 -6.56 -1.25 6.11
C PRO A 197 -6.05 -0.37 7.25
N VAL A 198 -6.39 0.91 7.18
CA VAL A 198 -6.15 1.90 8.25
C VAL A 198 -7.35 2.85 8.33
N LEU A 199 -7.65 3.36 9.52
CA LEU A 199 -8.48 4.56 9.67
C LEU A 199 -7.58 5.76 9.37
N GLY A 200 -7.86 6.46 8.27
CA GLY A 200 -6.97 7.45 7.72
C GLY A 200 -7.69 8.48 6.85
N THR A 201 -6.88 9.23 6.12
CA THR A 201 -7.32 10.22 5.12
C THR A 201 -7.10 9.69 3.72
N VAL A 202 -7.86 10.19 2.75
CA VAL A 202 -7.68 9.84 1.32
C VAL A 202 -6.29 10.27 0.86
N GLU A 203 -5.82 11.43 1.29
CA GLU A 203 -4.50 11.97 0.96
C GLU A 203 -3.37 11.07 1.43
N PHE A 204 -3.48 10.51 2.65
CA PHE A 204 -2.51 9.53 3.13
C PHE A 204 -2.52 8.25 2.28
N ALA A 205 -3.71 7.77 1.90
CA ALA A 205 -3.88 6.53 1.15
C ALA A 205 -3.36 6.60 -0.30
N LEU A 206 -3.26 7.79 -0.88
CA LEU A 206 -2.72 8.00 -2.24
C LEU A 206 -1.20 7.94 -2.30
N VAL A 207 -0.52 8.12 -1.18
CA VAL A 207 0.94 8.20 -1.10
C VAL A 207 1.64 7.04 -1.84
N PRO A 208 1.31 5.75 -1.62
CA PRO A 208 1.96 4.62 -2.29
C PRO A 208 1.95 4.68 -3.82
N ALA A 209 1.00 5.40 -4.44
CA ALA A 209 0.94 5.58 -5.89
C ALA A 209 2.10 6.43 -6.45
N LEU A 210 2.81 7.19 -5.61
CA LEU A 210 3.91 8.06 -6.05
C LEU A 210 5.27 7.34 -6.16
N TRP A 211 5.41 6.13 -5.59
CA TRP A 211 6.66 5.37 -5.49
C TRP A 211 7.05 4.67 -6.80
N PRO A 212 6.13 4.00 -7.50
CA PRO A 212 6.45 3.23 -8.69
C PRO A 212 6.99 4.12 -9.80
N ARG A 213 7.85 3.55 -10.65
CA ARG A 213 8.32 4.19 -11.90
C ARG A 213 8.98 5.54 -11.69
N THR A 214 9.47 5.82 -10.49
CA THR A 214 10.15 7.10 -10.28
C THR A 214 11.49 7.06 -11.02
N GLU A 215 12.14 5.91 -11.10
CA GLU A 215 13.38 5.66 -11.84
C GLU A 215 13.23 6.02 -13.32
N ASP A 216 12.07 5.71 -13.92
CA ASP A 216 11.72 6.05 -15.31
C ASP A 216 11.64 7.57 -15.53
N ALA A 217 11.24 8.33 -14.50
CA ALA A 217 11.10 9.79 -14.55
C ALA A 217 12.44 10.55 -14.45
N GLY A 218 13.56 9.83 -14.31
CA GLY A 218 14.89 10.43 -14.22
C GLY A 218 15.15 11.19 -12.92
N HIS A 219 15.71 12.39 -13.04
CA HIS A 219 16.27 13.16 -11.92
C HIS A 219 15.92 14.66 -12.01
N GLY A 220 16.04 15.38 -10.89
CA GLY A 220 15.92 16.84 -10.85
C GLY A 220 14.55 17.33 -11.31
N GLY A 221 14.54 18.29 -12.24
CA GLY A 221 13.31 18.91 -12.74
C GLY A 221 12.35 17.93 -13.43
N ALA A 222 12.86 16.92 -14.14
CA ALA A 222 12.02 15.91 -14.79
C ALA A 222 11.26 15.05 -13.76
N LEU A 223 11.93 14.64 -12.68
CA LEU A 223 11.28 13.93 -11.58
C LEU A 223 10.26 14.82 -10.87
N ALA A 224 10.58 16.10 -10.65
CA ALA A 224 9.66 17.05 -10.04
C ALA A 224 8.38 17.22 -10.88
N ALA A 225 8.52 17.44 -12.19
CA ALA A 225 7.38 17.54 -13.10
C ALA A 225 6.54 16.25 -13.12
N ALA A 226 7.19 15.08 -13.18
CA ALA A 226 6.46 13.80 -13.17
C ALA A 226 5.68 13.58 -11.86
N LEU A 227 6.26 13.92 -10.69
CA LEU A 227 5.52 13.82 -9.42
C LEU A 227 4.43 14.88 -9.31
N GLU A 228 4.62 16.07 -9.87
CA GLU A 228 3.60 17.11 -9.96
C GLU A 228 2.36 16.59 -10.72
N ASP A 229 2.58 16.06 -11.93
CA ASP A 229 1.51 15.53 -12.78
C ASP A 229 0.78 14.36 -12.09
N ARG A 230 1.52 13.48 -11.38
CA ARG A 230 0.93 12.39 -10.59
C ARG A 230 0.09 12.92 -9.44
N ILE A 231 0.60 13.87 -8.67
CA ILE A 231 -0.12 14.47 -7.53
C ILE A 231 -1.40 15.15 -8.04
N GLU A 232 -1.34 15.89 -9.14
CA GLU A 232 -2.52 16.49 -9.75
C GLU A 232 -3.54 15.43 -10.17
N ALA A 233 -3.11 14.42 -10.95
CA ALA A 233 -4.00 13.36 -11.44
C ALA A 233 -4.65 12.56 -10.30
N LEU A 234 -3.88 12.19 -9.27
CA LEU A 234 -4.37 11.47 -8.09
C LEU A 234 -5.33 12.33 -7.27
N SER A 235 -4.96 13.58 -7.00
CA SER A 235 -5.77 14.49 -6.17
C SER A 235 -7.10 14.79 -6.84
N LEU A 236 -7.08 15.09 -8.14
CA LEU A 236 -8.30 15.34 -8.91
C LEU A 236 -9.22 14.11 -8.94
N ALA A 237 -8.66 12.93 -9.25
CA ALA A 237 -9.43 11.70 -9.36
C ALA A 237 -10.00 11.24 -8.01
N ALA A 238 -9.31 11.50 -6.90
CA ALA A 238 -9.75 11.11 -5.57
C ALA A 238 -10.62 12.19 -4.87
N GLY A 239 -10.58 13.43 -5.34
CA GLY A 239 -11.14 14.59 -4.61
C GLY A 239 -10.33 14.93 -3.36
N ALA A 240 -9.01 14.76 -3.42
CA ALA A 240 -8.07 14.94 -2.31
C ALA A 240 -7.41 16.33 -2.35
N ASP A 241 -6.95 16.80 -1.20
CA ASP A 241 -6.12 18.00 -1.09
C ASP A 241 -4.67 17.70 -1.51
N ALA A 242 -4.21 18.33 -2.59
CA ALA A 242 -2.88 18.13 -3.15
C ALA A 242 -1.74 18.56 -2.20
N GLU A 243 -1.95 19.57 -1.35
CA GLU A 243 -0.94 20.02 -0.39
C GLU A 243 -0.82 19.06 0.79
N ARG A 244 -1.93 18.49 1.25
CA ARG A 244 -1.93 17.41 2.24
C ARG A 244 -1.30 16.13 1.69
N LEU A 245 -1.57 15.76 0.43
CA LEU A 245 -0.89 14.64 -0.23
C LEU A 245 0.63 14.86 -0.27
N ARG A 246 1.11 16.06 -0.66
CA ARG A 246 2.55 16.38 -0.62
C ARG A 246 3.15 16.29 0.77
N ALA A 247 2.43 16.78 1.78
CA ALA A 247 2.89 16.71 3.15
C ALA A 247 3.05 15.26 3.62
N TRP A 248 2.08 14.40 3.32
CA TRP A 248 2.17 12.97 3.60
C TRP A 248 3.28 12.27 2.80
N ALA A 249 3.47 12.63 1.53
CA ALA A 249 4.56 12.11 0.71
C ALA A 249 5.93 12.45 1.32
N LEU A 250 6.16 13.71 1.71
CA LEU A 250 7.38 14.14 2.39
C LEU A 250 7.62 13.36 3.69
N VAL A 251 6.58 13.17 4.50
CA VAL A 251 6.66 12.39 5.75
C VAL A 251 7.06 10.95 5.45
N ARG A 252 6.38 10.28 4.51
CA ARG A 252 6.62 8.88 4.18
C ARG A 252 7.97 8.64 3.51
N PHE A 253 8.44 9.54 2.65
CA PHE A 253 9.80 9.47 2.10
C PHE A 253 10.87 9.65 3.19
N THR A 254 10.63 10.53 4.16
CA THR A 254 11.55 10.74 5.28
C THR A 254 11.58 9.53 6.21
N LEU A 255 10.43 8.92 6.49
CA LEU A 255 10.33 7.67 7.26
C LEU A 255 11.06 6.53 6.57
N ALA A 256 10.87 6.37 5.26
CA ALA A 256 11.61 5.40 4.47
C ALA A 256 13.13 5.64 4.53
N ALA A 257 13.57 6.90 4.56
CA ALA A 257 15.00 7.23 4.69
C ALA A 257 15.55 6.85 6.06
N ARG A 258 14.77 7.04 7.13
CA ARG A 258 15.12 6.57 8.47
C ARG A 258 15.23 5.05 8.51
N GLU A 259 14.20 4.35 8.04
CA GLU A 259 14.18 2.88 8.00
C GLU A 259 15.38 2.31 7.24
N GLU A 260 15.71 2.90 6.10
CA GLU A 260 16.87 2.52 5.31
C GLU A 260 18.18 2.79 6.06
N ALA A 261 18.29 3.95 6.73
CA ALA A 261 19.49 4.34 7.48
C ALA A 261 19.80 3.42 8.67
N VAL A 262 18.77 2.87 9.33
CA VAL A 262 18.93 1.98 10.51
C VAL A 262 19.02 0.50 10.16
N ARG A 263 18.99 0.12 8.87
CA ARG A 263 19.12 -1.30 8.49
C ARG A 263 20.46 -1.87 8.97
N PRO A 264 20.51 -3.12 9.49
CA PRO A 264 21.73 -3.73 10.02
C PRO A 264 22.90 -3.78 9.04
N THR A 265 22.61 -3.94 7.74
CA THR A 265 23.62 -3.95 6.68
C THR A 265 24.05 -2.55 6.22
N GLY A 266 23.42 -1.51 6.77
CA GLY A 266 23.48 -0.14 6.29
C GLY A 266 22.73 0.07 4.97
N ALA A 267 22.19 1.27 4.82
CA ALA A 267 21.64 1.75 3.56
C ALA A 267 22.67 1.81 2.42
N PRO A 268 22.38 1.30 1.22
CA PRO A 268 23.11 1.70 0.03
C PRO A 268 22.98 3.21 -0.18
N HIS A 269 24.09 3.92 -0.43
CA HIS A 269 24.09 5.38 -0.67
C HIS A 269 23.06 5.81 -1.73
N ARG A 270 22.83 4.97 -2.75
CA ARG A 270 21.84 5.18 -3.81
C ARG A 270 20.39 5.27 -3.30
N ALA A 271 20.02 4.48 -2.29
CA ALA A 271 18.65 4.45 -1.76
C ALA A 271 18.33 5.75 -1.01
N ILE A 272 19.23 6.17 -0.12
CA ILE A 272 19.10 7.46 0.58
C ILE A 272 19.11 8.62 -0.41
N SER A 273 20.04 8.63 -1.38
CA SER A 273 20.09 9.65 -2.43
C SER A 273 18.78 9.74 -3.21
N ARG A 274 18.13 8.61 -3.48
CA ARG A 274 16.85 8.59 -4.17
C ARG A 274 15.73 9.20 -3.33
N LEU A 275 15.67 8.88 -2.04
CA LEU A 275 14.69 9.47 -1.12
C LEU A 275 14.89 10.97 -0.95
N VAL A 276 16.13 11.45 -0.99
CA VAL A 276 16.44 12.89 -1.05
C VAL A 276 15.87 13.55 -2.31
N GLN A 277 16.00 12.90 -3.47
CA GLN A 277 15.43 13.41 -4.72
C GLN A 277 13.90 13.44 -4.68
N LEU A 278 13.27 12.39 -4.17
CA LEU A 278 11.81 12.33 -4.00
C LEU A 278 11.31 13.43 -3.05
N CYS A 279 12.00 13.65 -1.91
CA CYS A 279 11.66 14.73 -0.99
C CYS A 279 11.76 16.11 -1.65
N LYS A 280 12.77 16.34 -2.50
CA LYS A 280 12.88 17.59 -3.29
C LYS A 280 11.74 17.74 -4.28
N ALA A 281 11.42 16.66 -5.00
CA ALA A 281 10.47 16.67 -6.10
C ALA A 281 9.02 16.93 -5.65
N VAL A 282 8.65 16.57 -4.42
CA VAL A 282 7.30 16.86 -3.89
C VAL A 282 7.16 18.23 -3.23
N GLN A 283 8.26 18.98 -3.08
CA GLN A 283 8.16 20.37 -2.61
C GLN A 283 7.71 21.24 -3.77
N LYS A 284 6.77 22.17 -3.53
CA LYS A 284 6.53 23.24 -4.50
C LYS A 284 7.84 24.01 -4.68
N GLY A 285 8.23 24.24 -5.94
CA GLY A 285 9.29 25.21 -6.24
C GLY A 285 8.90 26.54 -5.58
N GLY A 286 9.75 27.02 -4.68
CA GLY A 286 9.68 28.40 -4.20
C GLY A 286 10.18 29.36 -5.28
#